data_AF-A0A086PBJ4-F1
#
_entry.id   AF-A0A086PBJ4-F1
#
_cell.length_a   1.000
_cell.length_b   1.000
_cell.length_c   1.000
_cell.angle_alpha   90.00
_cell.angle_beta   90.00
_cell.angle_gamma   90.00
#
_symmetry.space_group_name_H-M   'P 1'
#
loop_
_entity.id
_entity.type
_entity.pdbx_description
1 polymer ?
#
loop_
_entity_poly.entity_id
_entity_poly.type
_entity_poly.pdbx_seq_one_letter_code
_entity_poly.pdbx_strand_id
1 'polypeptide(L)'
;MNGLTSYVPLADEAAAAVKRREAQFPELIVAGKISGEQAAQEIRVWRSIASDWHWVVSLERRDAEPATLEEKVAALEESCRRAERALRKAFAAADSSVRTAWQREMPIALIADRYGEAAAPFLTEWDRYWRFADLFTWYRRDLPGSDRYGIAHFVERHIQTARQMRAAA
;
A
#
# COMPACT_ATOMS: atom_id res chain seq x y z
N MET A 1 3.88 -11.47 -19.66
CA MET A 1 3.32 -11.60 -18.29
C MET A 1 3.58 -10.31 -17.50
N ASN A 2 3.02 -9.18 -17.94
CA ASN A 2 3.27 -7.88 -17.29
C ASN A 2 2.26 -7.56 -16.17
N GLY A 3 1.28 -8.44 -15.94
CA GLY A 3 0.16 -8.17 -15.03
C GLY A 3 0.50 -8.32 -13.54
N LEU A 4 1.40 -9.22 -13.15
CA LEU A 4 1.79 -9.38 -11.74
C LEU A 4 2.84 -8.35 -11.31
N THR A 5 3.77 -8.02 -12.22
CA THR A 5 4.86 -7.06 -11.99
C THR A 5 4.35 -5.65 -11.75
N SER A 6 3.19 -5.28 -12.29
CA SER A 6 2.57 -3.97 -12.04
C SER A 6 2.14 -3.77 -10.57
N TYR A 7 2.02 -4.86 -9.79
CA TYR A 7 1.61 -4.81 -8.38
C TYR A 7 2.79 -4.87 -7.40
N VAL A 8 4.03 -4.97 -7.90
CA VAL A 8 5.25 -4.95 -7.07
C VAL A 8 5.31 -3.72 -6.14
N PRO A 9 5.00 -2.49 -6.60
CA PRO A 9 5.00 -1.32 -5.72
C PRO A 9 4.02 -1.43 -4.53
N LEU A 10 2.90 -2.13 -4.69
CA LEU A 10 1.93 -2.34 -3.61
C LEU A 10 2.44 -3.36 -2.59
N ALA A 11 3.06 -4.45 -3.06
CA ALA A 11 3.71 -5.42 -2.19
C ALA A 11 4.87 -4.81 -1.40
N ASP A 12 5.69 -3.98 -2.06
CA ASP A 12 6.80 -3.28 -1.42
C ASP A 12 6.30 -2.29 -0.35
N GLU A 13 5.23 -1.55 -0.63
CA GLU A 13 4.64 -0.63 0.35
C GLU A 13 4.05 -1.37 1.55
N ALA A 14 3.33 -2.48 1.33
CA ALA A 14 2.81 -3.30 2.42
C ALA A 14 3.94 -3.85 3.31
N ALA A 15 5.03 -4.33 2.72
CA ALA A 15 6.21 -4.79 3.45
C ALA A 15 6.93 -3.64 4.18
N ALA A 16 7.08 -2.47 3.55
CA ALA A 16 7.66 -1.30 4.17
C ALA A 16 6.82 -0.78 5.34
N ALA A 17 5.48 -0.88 5.24
CA ALA A 17 4.55 -0.50 6.28
C ALA A 17 4.68 -1.38 7.54
N VAL A 18 5.03 -2.66 7.40
CA VAL A 18 5.41 -3.54 8.53
C VAL A 18 6.71 -3.04 9.16
N LYS A 19 7.77 -2.86 8.36
CA LYS A 19 9.10 -2.43 8.85
C LYS A 19 9.04 -1.12 9.62
N ARG A 20 8.27 -0.13 9.13
CA ARG A 20 8.12 1.16 9.81
C ARG A 20 7.47 1.02 11.18
N ARG A 21 6.49 0.12 11.32
CA ARG A 21 5.80 -0.12 12.60
C ARG A 21 6.69 -0.86 13.59
N GLU A 22 7.38 -1.89 13.13
CA GLU A 22 8.37 -2.62 13.94
C GLU A 22 9.48 -1.69 14.46
N ALA A 23 9.90 -0.71 13.65
CA ALA A 23 10.89 0.28 14.06
C ALA A 23 10.32 1.35 15.02
N GLN A 24 9.10 1.86 14.78
CA GLN A 24 8.55 3.01 15.52
C GLN A 24 7.85 2.62 16.83
N PHE A 25 7.18 1.46 16.87
CA PHE A 25 6.32 1.09 17.99
C PHE A 25 7.05 0.89 19.32
N PRO A 26 8.29 0.35 19.38
CA PRO A 26 9.02 0.26 20.64
C PRO A 26 9.15 1.60 21.36
N GLU A 27 9.50 2.66 20.64
CA GLU A 27 9.62 4.02 21.21
C GLU A 27 8.26 4.56 21.66
N LEU A 28 7.19 4.32 20.88
CA LEU A 28 5.84 4.77 21.22
C LEU A 28 5.26 4.05 22.44
N ILE A 29 5.61 2.77 22.64
CA ILE A 29 5.24 2.00 23.83
C ILE A 29 5.94 2.57 25.06
N VAL A 30 7.26 2.80 24.98
CA VAL A 30 8.04 3.41 26.07
C VAL A 30 7.50 4.80 26.42
N ALA A 31 7.09 5.58 25.42
CA ALA A 31 6.49 6.89 25.60
C ALA A 31 5.01 6.87 26.07
N GLY A 32 4.42 5.69 26.31
CA GLY A 32 3.03 5.52 26.74
C GLY A 32 2.00 6.00 25.72
N LYS A 33 2.36 6.10 24.43
CA LYS A 33 1.48 6.58 23.35
C LYS A 33 0.59 5.49 22.77
N ILE A 34 1.02 4.22 22.87
CA ILE A 34 0.26 3.03 22.47
C ILE A 34 0.53 1.91 23.49
N SER A 35 -0.41 0.97 23.64
CA SER A 35 -0.17 -0.23 24.43
C SER A 35 0.63 -1.28 23.62
N GLY A 36 1.32 -2.19 24.31
CA GLY A 36 2.00 -3.32 23.66
C GLY A 36 1.03 -4.24 22.91
N GLU A 37 -0.18 -4.43 23.44
CA GLU A 37 -1.24 -5.21 22.80
C GLU A 37 -1.71 -4.55 21.50
N GLN A 38 -1.96 -3.23 21.52
CA GLN A 38 -2.34 -2.47 20.33
C GLN A 38 -1.24 -2.53 19.25
N ALA A 39 0.03 -2.38 19.65
CA ALA A 39 1.17 -2.49 18.75
C ALA A 39 1.27 -3.89 18.11
N ALA A 40 1.10 -4.95 18.91
CA ALA A 40 1.13 -6.32 18.44
C ALA A 40 -0.02 -6.61 17.46
N GLN A 41 -1.24 -6.16 17.78
CA GLN A 41 -2.40 -6.29 16.89
C GLN A 41 -2.15 -5.59 15.56
N GLU A 42 -1.66 -4.35 15.56
CA GLU A 42 -1.42 -3.61 14.32
C GLU A 42 -0.29 -4.26 13.49
N ILE A 43 0.80 -4.74 14.12
CA ILE A 43 1.86 -5.47 13.41
C ILE A 43 1.31 -6.77 12.79
N ARG A 44 0.49 -7.54 13.52
CA ARG A 44 -0.14 -8.77 13.01
C ARG A 44 -0.97 -8.49 11.76
N VAL A 45 -1.83 -7.47 11.80
CA VAL A 45 -2.67 -7.08 10.65
C VAL A 45 -1.80 -6.71 9.45
N TRP A 46 -0.78 -5.88 9.64
CA TRP A 46 0.10 -5.48 8.54
C TRP A 46 0.95 -6.62 7.97
N ARG A 47 1.37 -7.57 8.80
CA ARG A 47 2.03 -8.80 8.32
C ARG A 47 1.08 -9.66 7.49
N SER A 48 -0.18 -9.76 7.88
CA SER A 48 -1.21 -10.44 7.08
C SER A 48 -1.42 -9.75 5.72
N ILE A 49 -1.50 -8.41 5.70
CA ILE A 49 -1.59 -7.64 4.45
C ILE A 49 -0.34 -7.86 3.58
N ALA A 50 0.86 -7.77 4.16
CA ALA A 50 2.10 -7.98 3.42
C ALA A 50 2.20 -9.41 2.84
N SER A 51 1.66 -10.41 3.55
CA SER A 51 1.58 -11.79 3.04
C SER A 51 0.64 -11.90 1.84
N ASP A 52 -0.56 -11.31 1.91
CA ASP A 52 -1.51 -11.31 0.80
C ASP A 52 -0.90 -10.68 -0.47
N TRP A 53 -0.21 -9.54 -0.32
CA TRP A 53 0.38 -8.83 -1.44
C TRP A 53 1.64 -9.50 -1.99
N HIS A 54 2.39 -10.20 -1.14
CA HIS A 54 3.41 -11.12 -1.61
C HIS A 54 2.80 -12.23 -2.47
N TRP A 55 1.68 -12.82 -2.03
CA TRP A 55 0.96 -13.85 -2.79
C TRP A 55 0.46 -13.32 -4.14
N VAL A 56 -0.01 -12.07 -4.20
CA VAL A 56 -0.39 -11.42 -5.47
C VAL A 56 0.76 -11.41 -6.47
N VAL A 57 1.97 -10.99 -6.07
CA VAL A 57 3.07 -10.77 -7.02
C VAL A 57 3.88 -12.04 -7.32
N SER A 58 3.92 -13.00 -6.39
CA SER A 58 4.73 -14.22 -6.51
C SER A 58 3.91 -15.47 -6.85
N LEU A 59 2.59 -15.44 -6.61
CA LEU A 59 1.70 -16.61 -6.58
C LEU A 59 2.05 -17.63 -5.48
N GLU A 60 2.93 -17.27 -4.54
CA GLU A 60 3.33 -18.09 -3.39
C GLU A 60 2.71 -17.56 -2.09
N ARG A 61 2.06 -18.44 -1.33
CA ARG A 61 1.54 -18.08 -0.01
C ARG A 61 2.66 -18.11 1.03
N ARG A 62 2.68 -17.11 1.90
CA ARG A 62 3.51 -17.09 3.11
C ARG A 62 2.63 -17.28 4.34
N ASP A 63 3.15 -18.04 5.30
CA ASP A 63 2.52 -18.16 6.59
C ASP A 63 2.65 -16.82 7.34
N ALA A 64 1.49 -16.23 7.63
CA ALA A 64 1.36 -15.10 8.51
C ALA A 64 0.13 -15.36 9.39
N GLU A 65 0.21 -14.91 10.63
CA GLU A 65 -0.94 -14.97 11.52
C GLU A 65 -2.14 -14.23 10.88
N PRO A 66 -3.32 -14.87 10.80
CA PRO A 66 -4.44 -14.31 10.07
C PRO A 66 -5.00 -13.07 10.78
N ALA A 67 -5.40 -12.09 9.97
CA ALA A 67 -6.24 -10.97 10.38
C ALA A 67 -7.56 -11.00 9.60
N THR A 68 -8.64 -10.54 10.22
CA THR A 68 -9.94 -10.49 9.53
C THR A 68 -9.94 -9.42 8.44
N LEU A 69 -10.91 -9.49 7.53
CA LEU A 69 -11.03 -8.49 6.47
C LEU A 69 -11.32 -7.10 7.06
N GLU A 70 -12.17 -7.03 8.08
CA GLU A 70 -12.53 -5.79 8.79
C GLU A 70 -11.30 -5.14 9.42
N GLU A 71 -10.42 -5.94 10.03
CA GLU A 71 -9.16 -5.46 10.60
C GLU A 71 -8.24 -4.87 9.53
N LYS A 72 -8.10 -5.55 8.39
CA LYS A 72 -7.28 -5.08 7.26
C LYS A 72 -7.83 -3.78 6.67
N VAL A 73 -9.14 -3.71 6.48
CA VAL A 73 -9.87 -2.53 5.98
C VAL A 73 -9.67 -1.34 6.94
N ALA A 74 -9.86 -1.53 8.25
CA ALA A 74 -9.66 -0.48 9.24
C ALA A 74 -8.21 0.03 9.30
N ALA A 75 -7.23 -0.89 9.24
CA ALA A 75 -5.81 -0.54 9.24
C ALA A 75 -5.40 0.26 7.99
N LEU A 76 -5.95 -0.09 6.83
CA LEU A 76 -5.72 0.61 5.57
C LEU A 76 -6.43 1.95 5.51
N GLU A 77 -7.65 2.05 6.03
CA GLU A 77 -8.37 3.32 6.13
C GLU A 77 -7.58 4.34 6.98
N GLU A 78 -7.11 3.94 8.16
CA GLU A 78 -6.29 4.83 8.99
C GLU A 78 -4.95 5.17 8.32
N SER A 79 -4.35 4.23 7.59
CA SER A 79 -3.11 4.50 6.85
C SER A 79 -3.33 5.45 5.67
N CYS A 80 -4.47 5.38 4.98
CA CYS A 80 -4.87 6.38 3.98
C CYS A 80 -4.99 7.77 4.61
N ARG A 81 -5.66 7.89 5.77
CA ARG A 81 -5.78 9.18 6.48
C ARG A 81 -4.42 9.72 6.92
N ARG A 82 -3.52 8.87 7.42
CA ARG A 82 -2.15 9.27 7.79
C ARG A 82 -1.34 9.72 6.58
N ALA A 83 -1.40 8.97 5.48
CA ALA A 83 -0.70 9.30 4.24
C ALA A 83 -1.25 10.59 3.61
N GLU A 84 -2.56 10.83 3.65
CA GLU A 84 -3.15 12.07 3.17
C GLU A 84 -2.64 13.28 3.99
N ARG A 85 -2.59 13.16 5.32
CA ARG A 85 -2.00 14.20 6.19
C ARG A 85 -0.53 14.46 5.85
N ALA A 86 0.24 13.40 5.62
CA ALA A 86 1.65 13.51 5.23
C ALA A 86 1.81 14.17 3.85
N LEU A 87 0.99 13.78 2.87
CA LEU A 87 0.95 14.37 1.54
C LEU A 87 0.61 15.87 1.59
N ARG A 88 -0.42 16.27 2.35
CA ARG A 88 -0.77 17.68 2.54
C ARG A 88 0.37 18.48 3.16
N LYS A 89 1.05 17.90 4.15
CA LYS A 89 2.22 18.53 4.79
C LYS A 89 3.39 18.66 3.81
N ALA A 90 3.68 17.62 3.03
CA ALA A 90 4.75 17.64 2.03
C ALA A 90 4.45 18.66 0.91
N PHE A 91 3.20 18.74 0.46
CA PHE A 91 2.77 19.76 -0.49
C PHE A 91 2.91 21.18 0.08
N ALA A 92 2.50 21.41 1.33
CA ALA A 92 2.66 22.70 1.99
C ALA A 92 4.14 23.13 2.12
N ALA A 93 5.04 22.16 2.32
CA ALA A 93 6.49 22.39 2.40
C ALA A 93 7.19 22.44 1.03
N ALA A 94 6.52 22.05 -0.07
CA ALA A 94 7.11 22.00 -1.39
C ALA A 94 7.49 23.39 -1.92
N ASP A 95 8.48 23.41 -2.82
CA ASP A 95 8.90 24.62 -3.51
C ASP A 95 7.71 25.32 -4.19
N SER A 96 7.75 26.65 -4.23
CA SER A 96 6.69 27.45 -4.84
C SER A 96 6.40 27.05 -6.30
N SER A 97 7.44 26.69 -7.07
CA SER A 97 7.30 26.25 -8.46
C SER A 97 6.57 24.92 -8.59
N VAL A 98 6.84 23.96 -7.69
CA VAL A 98 6.13 22.67 -7.62
C VAL A 98 4.65 22.89 -7.28
N ARG A 99 4.36 23.75 -6.29
CA ARG A 99 2.98 24.10 -5.92
C ARG A 99 2.22 24.79 -7.05
N THR A 100 2.86 25.73 -7.76
CA THR A 100 2.26 26.38 -8.92
C THR A 100 2.02 25.42 -10.07
N ALA A 101 2.95 24.49 -10.35
CA ALA A 101 2.75 23.47 -11.37
C ALA A 101 1.55 22.57 -11.07
N TRP A 102 1.43 22.14 -9.81
CA TRP A 102 0.28 21.35 -9.34
C TRP A 102 -1.05 22.11 -9.47
N GLN A 103 -1.09 23.39 -9.08
CA GLN A 103 -2.29 24.25 -9.22
C GLN A 103 -2.71 24.46 -10.68
N ARG A 104 -1.79 24.29 -11.63
CA ARG A 104 -2.05 24.32 -13.08
C ARG A 104 -2.39 22.96 -13.66
N GLU A 105 -2.71 21.99 -12.79
CA GLU A 105 -3.07 20.61 -13.17
C GLU A 105 -1.98 19.92 -14.03
N MET A 106 -0.71 20.29 -13.81
CA MET A 106 0.39 19.65 -14.53
C MET A 106 0.44 18.16 -14.16
N PRO A 107 0.54 17.24 -15.15
CA PRO A 107 0.71 15.82 -14.91
C PRO A 107 1.89 15.53 -13.98
N ILE A 108 1.72 14.61 -13.04
CA ILE A 108 2.75 14.22 -12.06
C ILE A 108 4.08 13.84 -12.73
N ALA A 109 4.02 13.12 -13.85
CA ALA A 109 5.22 12.74 -14.60
C ALA A 109 6.01 13.97 -15.10
N LEU A 110 5.32 15.04 -15.51
CA LEU A 110 5.97 16.28 -15.95
C LEU A 110 6.49 17.11 -14.76
N ILE A 111 5.81 17.05 -13.61
CA ILE A 111 6.32 17.68 -12.38
C ILE A 111 7.62 16.98 -11.95
N ALA A 112 7.66 15.64 -12.00
CA ALA A 112 8.85 14.88 -11.69
C ALA A 112 10.03 15.22 -12.62
N ASP A 113 9.79 15.21 -13.94
CA ASP A 113 10.81 15.52 -14.95
C ASP A 113 11.35 16.95 -14.83
N ARG A 114 10.47 17.93 -14.65
CA ARG A 114 10.86 19.35 -14.64
C ARG A 114 11.53 19.80 -13.34
N TYR A 115 11.07 19.29 -12.19
CA TYR A 115 11.50 19.80 -10.88
C TYR A 115 12.39 18.83 -10.10
N GLY A 116 12.52 17.57 -10.55
CA GLY A 116 13.45 16.58 -10.01
C GLY A 116 13.46 16.52 -8.48
N GLU A 117 14.63 16.72 -7.90
CA GLU A 117 14.87 16.72 -6.44
C GLU A 117 13.97 17.70 -5.67
N ALA A 118 13.58 18.84 -6.26
CA ALA A 118 12.69 19.79 -5.59
C ALA A 118 11.26 19.24 -5.42
N ALA A 119 10.82 18.33 -6.29
CA ALA A 119 9.52 17.66 -6.17
C ALA A 119 9.61 16.33 -5.41
N ALA A 120 10.80 15.75 -5.24
CA ALA A 120 10.97 14.40 -4.69
C ALA A 120 10.28 14.14 -3.34
N PRO A 121 10.34 15.04 -2.33
CA PRO A 121 9.63 14.84 -1.07
C PRO A 121 8.11 14.79 -1.22
N PHE A 122 7.54 15.66 -2.07
CA PHE A 122 6.11 15.67 -2.36
C PHE A 122 5.68 14.42 -3.12
N LEU A 123 6.44 14.04 -4.15
CA LEU A 123 6.16 12.86 -4.97
C LEU A 123 6.25 11.56 -4.17
N THR A 124 7.18 11.48 -3.21
CA THR A 124 7.30 10.32 -2.31
C THR A 124 6.03 10.12 -1.49
N GLU A 125 5.47 11.19 -0.91
CA GLU A 125 4.22 11.08 -0.14
C GLU A 125 3.00 10.90 -1.05
N TRP A 126 3.04 11.44 -2.29
CA TRP A 126 1.98 11.23 -3.28
C TRP A 126 1.90 9.76 -3.70
N ASP A 127 3.04 9.15 -4.03
CA ASP A 127 3.13 7.72 -4.36
C ASP A 127 2.64 6.87 -3.20
N ARG A 128 3.11 7.16 -1.97
CA ARG A 128 2.70 6.42 -0.77
C ARG A 128 1.19 6.49 -0.55
N TYR A 129 0.58 7.66 -0.70
CA TYR A 129 -0.87 7.82 -0.57
C TYR A 129 -1.62 6.93 -1.54
N TRP A 130 -1.27 6.97 -2.83
CA TRP A 130 -1.96 6.18 -3.84
C TRP A 130 -1.73 4.68 -3.68
N ARG A 131 -0.55 4.26 -3.21
CA ARG A 131 -0.32 2.86 -2.86
C ARG A 131 -1.27 2.40 -1.74
N PHE A 132 -1.44 3.18 -0.67
CA PHE A 132 -2.41 2.82 0.36
C PHE A 132 -3.85 2.86 -0.14
N ALA A 133 -4.22 3.83 -0.97
CA ALA A 133 -5.55 3.92 -1.57
C ALA A 133 -5.86 2.71 -2.47
N ASP A 134 -4.87 2.24 -3.22
CA ASP A 134 -4.99 1.04 -4.07
C ASP A 134 -5.11 -0.23 -3.24
N LEU A 135 -4.23 -0.41 -2.23
CA LEU A 135 -4.33 -1.50 -1.26
C LEU A 135 -5.74 -1.53 -0.65
N PHE A 136 -6.21 -0.38 -0.17
CA PHE A 136 -7.53 -0.23 0.44
C PHE A 136 -8.66 -0.57 -0.53
N THR A 137 -8.55 -0.11 -1.79
CA THR A 137 -9.53 -0.40 -2.83
C THR A 137 -9.65 -1.90 -3.08
N TRP A 138 -8.55 -2.66 -3.07
CA TRP A 138 -8.59 -4.11 -3.25
C TRP A 138 -9.33 -4.83 -2.12
N TYR A 139 -9.01 -4.53 -0.86
CA TYR A 139 -9.71 -5.17 0.27
C TYR A 139 -11.19 -4.78 0.34
N ARG A 140 -11.56 -3.57 -0.11
CA ARG A 140 -12.97 -3.21 -0.22
C ARG A 140 -13.74 -4.04 -1.25
N ARG A 141 -13.07 -4.67 -2.22
CA ARG A 141 -13.71 -5.60 -3.18
C ARG A 141 -14.03 -6.95 -2.54
N ASP A 142 -13.31 -7.31 -1.48
CA ASP A 142 -13.58 -8.55 -0.73
C ASP A 142 -14.73 -8.39 0.29
N LEU A 143 -15.24 -7.16 0.49
CA LEU A 143 -16.38 -6.92 1.38
C LEU A 143 -17.70 -7.43 0.78
N PRO A 144 -18.66 -7.90 1.62
CA PRO A 144 -19.99 -8.27 1.16
C PRO A 144 -20.67 -7.14 0.38
N GLY A 145 -21.21 -7.47 -0.80
CA GLY A 145 -21.91 -6.51 -1.65
C GLY A 145 -21.05 -5.80 -2.70
N SER A 146 -19.75 -6.07 -2.77
CA SER A 146 -18.95 -5.65 -3.93
C SER A 146 -19.28 -6.49 -5.17
N ASP A 147 -19.39 -5.85 -6.32
CA ASP A 147 -19.55 -6.47 -7.65
C ASP A 147 -18.20 -6.79 -8.32
N ARG A 148 -17.08 -6.52 -7.63
CA ARG A 148 -15.72 -6.68 -8.17
C ARG A 148 -15.03 -7.86 -7.52
N TYR A 149 -14.19 -8.53 -8.31
CA TYR A 149 -13.33 -9.57 -7.80
C TYR A 149 -12.21 -9.00 -6.92
N GLY A 150 -12.05 -9.57 -5.73
CA GLY A 150 -10.94 -9.24 -4.82
C GLY A 150 -9.71 -10.12 -5.01
N ILE A 151 -8.86 -10.17 -3.98
CA ILE A 151 -7.48 -10.64 -4.10
C ILE A 151 -7.41 -12.13 -4.47
N ALA A 152 -8.17 -12.98 -3.77
CA ALA A 152 -8.10 -14.42 -3.97
C ALA A 152 -8.48 -14.84 -5.40
N HIS A 153 -9.60 -14.31 -5.91
CA HIS A 153 -10.05 -14.56 -7.27
C HIS A 153 -9.02 -14.08 -8.31
N PHE A 154 -8.43 -12.90 -8.11
CA PHE A 154 -7.39 -12.39 -9.00
C PHE A 154 -6.20 -13.35 -9.11
N VAL A 155 -5.72 -13.85 -7.97
CA VAL A 155 -4.57 -14.77 -7.93
C VAL A 155 -4.91 -16.13 -8.53
N GLU A 156 -6.06 -16.69 -8.20
CA GLU A 156 -6.52 -17.97 -8.76
C GLU A 156 -6.60 -17.95 -10.28
N ARG A 157 -7.13 -16.85 -10.86
CA ARG A 157 -7.19 -16.68 -12.31
C ARG A 157 -5.80 -16.68 -12.95
N HIS A 158 -4.82 -16.02 -12.33
CA HIS A 158 -3.44 -16.01 -12.83
C HIS A 158 -2.77 -17.38 -12.73
N ILE A 159 -3.00 -18.12 -11.64
CA ILE A 159 -2.51 -19.49 -11.48
C ILE A 159 -3.10 -20.40 -12.56
N GLN A 160 -4.40 -20.30 -12.83
CA GLN A 160 -5.06 -21.09 -13.87
C GLN A 160 -4.48 -20.80 -15.25
N THR A 161 -4.32 -19.52 -15.61
CA THR A 161 -3.69 -19.12 -16.88
C THR A 161 -2.26 -19.64 -16.99
N ALA A 162 -1.45 -19.54 -15.93
CA ALA A 162 -0.08 -20.05 -15.94
C ALA A 162 -0.02 -21.58 -16.12
N ARG A 163 -0.95 -22.32 -15.50
CA ARG A 163 -1.08 -23.78 -15.69
C ARG A 163 -1.47 -24.14 -17.12
N GLN A 164 -2.45 -23.44 -17.70
CA GLN A 164 -2.87 -23.66 -19.09
C GLN A 164 -1.75 -23.40 -20.09
N MET A 165 -0.98 -22.32 -19.91
CA MET A 165 0.16 -22.02 -20.78
C MET A 165 1.25 -23.09 -20.70
N ARG A 166 1.51 -23.67 -19.51
CA ARG A 166 2.48 -24.77 -19.34
C ARG A 166 2.01 -26.08 -19.95
N ALA A 167 0.70 -26.36 -19.94
CA ALA A 167 0.16 -27.58 -20.53
C ALA A 167 0.10 -27.54 -22.07
N ALA A 168 0.18 -26.35 -22.66
CA ALA A 168 0.15 -26.12 -24.11
C ALA A 168 1.56 -25.95 -24.74
N ALA A 169 2.62 -25.99 -23.94
CA ALA A 169 4.02 -25.89 -24.35
C ALA A 169 4.70 -27.27 -24.30
#